data_AF-A0A8S2YUP8-F1
#
_entry.id   AF-A0A8S2YUP8-F1
#
_cell.length_a   1.000
_cell.length_b   1.000
_cell.length_c   1.000
_cell.angle_alpha   90.00
_cell.angle_beta   90.00
_cell.angle_gamma   90.00
#
_symmetry.space_group_name_H-M   'P 1'
#
loop_
_entity.id
_entity.type
_entity.pdbx_description
1 polymer ?
#
loop_
_entity_poly.entity_id
_entity_poly.type
_entity_poly.pdbx_seq_one_letter_code
_entity_poly.pdbx_strand_id
1 'polypeptide(L)'
;NQTDQSLPLHVGLRARNAELLTSETNQEGIGYSIVLKASKRVVVTFSVSTVHSGIARFQFLISTVNSKTSASFGDAIELSLPVFTPATSEAFATYGDVGGAEVIVQPIKTPKDVIPQFGELSISTSST
;
A
#
# COMPACT_ATOMS: atom_id res chain seq x y z
N ASN A 1 3.50 -21.78 -16.42
CA ASN A 1 4.54 -22.42 -17.24
C ASN A 1 3.84 -23.23 -18.32
N GLN A 2 3.88 -22.78 -19.58
CA GLN A 2 3.29 -23.52 -20.72
C GLN A 2 4.30 -24.45 -21.41
N THR A 3 5.54 -24.48 -20.95
CA THR A 3 6.56 -25.40 -21.47
C THR A 3 6.34 -26.82 -20.95
N ASP A 4 6.97 -27.76 -21.62
CA ASP A 4 7.01 -29.19 -21.30
C ASP A 4 8.04 -29.54 -20.21
N GLN A 5 8.79 -28.56 -19.71
CA GLN A 5 9.85 -28.75 -18.72
C GLN A 5 9.59 -27.98 -17.42
N SER A 6 10.14 -28.49 -16.32
CA SER A 6 10.07 -27.79 -15.03
C SER A 6 11.09 -26.66 -15.00
N LEU A 7 10.65 -25.46 -14.59
CA LEU A 7 11.47 -24.26 -14.60
C LEU A 7 11.85 -23.87 -13.16
N PRO A 8 13.13 -23.92 -12.77
CA PRO A 8 13.62 -23.23 -11.58
C PRO A 8 13.57 -21.70 -11.80
N LEU A 9 12.97 -20.98 -10.86
CA LEU A 9 12.65 -19.55 -10.99
C LEU A 9 12.98 -18.80 -9.69
N HIS A 10 13.43 -17.56 -9.85
CA HIS A 10 13.40 -16.56 -8.79
C HIS A 10 12.23 -15.61 -9.05
N VAL A 11 11.46 -15.33 -8.00
CA VAL A 11 10.36 -14.37 -8.01
C VAL A 11 10.69 -13.28 -7.00
N GLY A 12 10.56 -12.02 -7.37
CA GLY A 12 10.82 -10.89 -6.49
C GLY A 12 9.70 -9.86 -6.52
N LEU A 13 9.60 -9.09 -5.44
CA LEU A 13 8.72 -7.94 -5.34
C LEU A 13 9.53 -6.72 -4.91
N ARG A 14 9.35 -5.63 -5.65
CA ARG A 14 9.72 -4.29 -5.22
C ARG A 14 8.46 -3.46 -5.00
N ALA A 15 8.37 -2.80 -3.86
CA ALA A 15 7.26 -1.92 -3.54
C ALA A 15 7.71 -0.45 -3.36
N ARG A 16 6.82 0.48 -3.68
CA ARG A 16 6.93 1.90 -3.31
C ARG A 16 5.65 2.31 -2.60
N ASN A 17 5.79 3.10 -1.53
CA ASN A 17 4.70 3.45 -0.61
C ASN A 17 4.04 2.21 0.05
N ALA A 18 4.78 1.11 0.10
CA ALA A 18 4.48 -0.10 0.85
C ALA A 18 5.80 -0.80 1.20
N GLU A 19 5.81 -1.50 2.33
CA GLU A 19 6.94 -2.25 2.87
C GLU A 19 6.60 -3.74 2.94
N LEU A 20 7.57 -4.59 2.65
CA LEU A 20 7.40 -6.04 2.78
C LEU A 20 7.49 -6.42 4.25
N LEU A 21 6.51 -7.21 4.70
CA LEU A 21 6.50 -7.79 6.03
C LEU A 21 7.36 -9.06 6.00
N THR A 22 8.55 -9.00 6.59
CA THR A 22 9.44 -10.17 6.71
C THR A 22 8.97 -11.07 7.85
N SER A 23 8.85 -12.38 7.61
CA SER A 23 8.72 -13.38 8.68
C SER A 23 10.10 -13.87 9.13
N GLU A 24 10.21 -14.48 10.31
CA GLU A 24 11.44 -15.10 10.82
C GLU A 24 12.03 -16.16 9.87
N THR A 25 11.20 -16.74 9.00
CA THR A 25 11.58 -17.68 7.93
C THR A 25 12.06 -17.02 6.62
N ASN A 26 11.97 -15.70 6.50
CA ASN A 26 12.26 -14.91 5.29
C ASN A 26 13.04 -13.63 5.64
N GLN A 27 14.02 -13.74 6.54
CA GLN A 27 14.80 -12.58 7.00
C GLN A 27 15.83 -12.06 5.98
N GLU A 28 16.11 -12.76 4.88
CA GLU A 28 17.20 -12.41 3.95
C GLU A 28 16.84 -12.28 2.46
N GLY A 29 15.56 -12.18 2.08
CA GLY A 29 15.23 -12.07 0.65
C GLY A 29 13.91 -11.40 0.33
N ILE A 30 13.96 -10.33 -0.47
CA ILE A 30 12.81 -9.69 -1.15
C ILE A 30 12.20 -10.58 -2.26
N GLY A 31 12.23 -11.91 -2.10
CA GLY A 31 11.85 -12.87 -3.15
C GLY A 31 11.90 -14.33 -2.74
N TYR A 32 11.40 -15.19 -3.63
CA TYR A 32 11.29 -16.65 -3.44
C TYR A 32 12.03 -17.40 -4.55
N SER A 33 12.65 -18.53 -4.19
CA SER A 33 13.15 -19.52 -5.14
C SER A 33 12.14 -20.67 -5.24
N ILE A 34 11.63 -20.93 -6.44
CA ILE A 34 10.59 -21.93 -6.67
C ILE A 34 10.91 -22.78 -7.89
N VAL A 35 10.37 -24.00 -7.93
CA VAL A 35 10.39 -24.85 -9.13
C VAL A 35 8.97 -24.97 -9.66
N LEU A 36 8.72 -24.42 -10.84
CA LEU A 36 7.40 -24.46 -11.49
C LEU A 36 7.35 -25.62 -12.48
N LYS A 37 6.59 -26.66 -12.13
CA LYS A 37 6.40 -27.85 -12.98
C LYS A 37 5.83 -27.50 -14.37
N ALA A 38 6.15 -28.33 -15.35
CA ALA A 38 5.64 -28.24 -16.72
C ALA A 38 4.11 -28.13 -16.76
N SER A 39 3.57 -27.25 -17.61
CA SER A 39 2.12 -27.02 -17.76
C SER A 39 1.36 -26.71 -16.46
N LYS A 40 2.03 -26.17 -15.43
CA LYS A 40 1.43 -25.78 -14.15
C LYS A 40 1.51 -24.28 -13.86
N ARG A 41 0.69 -23.86 -12.89
CA ARG A 41 0.68 -22.55 -12.24
C ARG A 41 0.85 -22.72 -10.73
N VAL A 42 1.50 -21.76 -10.10
CA VAL A 42 1.62 -21.65 -8.64
C VAL A 42 1.29 -20.22 -8.22
N VAL A 43 0.82 -20.06 -6.99
CA VAL A 43 0.58 -18.75 -6.38
C VAL A 43 1.72 -18.49 -5.39
N VAL A 44 2.28 -17.28 -5.46
CA VAL A 44 3.30 -16.79 -4.53
C VAL A 44 2.72 -15.55 -3.87
N THR A 45 2.73 -15.53 -2.54
CA THR A 45 2.11 -14.46 -1.74
C THR A 45 3.20 -13.64 -1.07
N PHE A 46 3.12 -12.32 -1.19
CA PHE A 46 3.96 -11.37 -0.47
C PHE A 46 3.11 -10.63 0.56
N SER A 47 3.48 -10.71 1.83
CA SER A 47 2.86 -9.92 2.89
C SER A 47 3.46 -8.52 2.86
N VAL A 48 2.60 -7.49 2.82
CA VAL A 48 3.01 -6.09 2.73
C VAL A 48 2.16 -5.22 3.65
N SER A 49 2.71 -4.08 4.07
CA SER A 49 1.99 -3.00 4.76
C SER A 49 2.19 -1.69 4.01
N THR A 50 1.17 -0.84 3.96
CA THR A 50 1.25 0.49 3.34
C THR A 50 1.95 1.49 4.26
N VAL A 51 2.66 2.47 3.69
CA VAL A 51 3.36 3.49 4.49
C VAL A 51 2.56 4.77 4.60
N HIS A 52 2.08 5.33 3.49
CA HIS A 52 1.29 6.57 3.45
C HIS A 52 0.03 6.43 2.58
N SER A 53 -0.96 7.30 2.81
CA SER A 53 -2.07 7.50 1.87
C SER A 53 -1.56 8.00 0.52
N GLY A 54 -2.22 7.63 -0.57
CA GLY A 54 -1.80 7.96 -1.94
C GLY A 54 -1.84 6.72 -2.84
N ILE A 55 -0.83 6.53 -3.69
CA ILE A 55 -0.73 5.36 -4.57
C ILE A 55 0.45 4.49 -4.13
N ALA A 56 0.18 3.23 -3.81
CA ALA A 56 1.21 2.20 -3.65
C ALA A 56 1.48 1.52 -4.99
N ARG A 57 2.76 1.37 -5.35
CA ARG A 57 3.20 0.70 -6.59
C ARG A 57 3.95 -0.58 -6.25
N PHE A 58 3.64 -1.64 -6.98
CA PHE A 58 4.19 -2.97 -6.80
C PHE A 58 4.74 -3.47 -8.13
N GLN A 59 6.03 -3.78 -8.16
CA GLN A 59 6.72 -4.33 -9.32
C GLN A 59 7.10 -5.77 -9.02
N PHE A 60 6.44 -6.70 -9.70
CA PHE A 60 6.72 -8.12 -9.62
C PHE A 60 7.68 -8.48 -10.73
N LEU A 61 8.68 -9.30 -10.40
CA LEU A 61 9.61 -9.84 -11.38
C LEU A 61 9.69 -11.36 -11.21
N ILE A 62 9.86 -12.06 -12.32
CA ILE A 62 10.13 -13.49 -12.35
C ILE A 62 11.21 -13.74 -13.39
N SER A 63 12.18 -14.59 -13.06
CA SER A 63 13.25 -14.98 -13.98
C SER A 63 13.66 -16.41 -13.73
N THR A 64 13.93 -17.16 -14.79
CA THR A 64 14.52 -18.50 -14.69
C THR A 64 15.94 -18.43 -14.18
N VAL A 65 16.29 -19.36 -13.31
CA VAL A 65 17.63 -19.47 -12.72
C VAL A 65 18.30 -20.70 -13.27
N ASN A 66 19.52 -20.57 -13.81
CA ASN A 66 20.32 -21.71 -14.28
C ASN A 66 19.50 -22.67 -15.16
N SER A 67 18.91 -22.15 -16.23
CA SER A 67 18.19 -23.01 -17.17
C SER A 67 19.19 -23.94 -17.86
N LYS A 68 19.08 -25.25 -17.60
CA LYS A 68 19.79 -26.29 -18.38
C LYS A 68 19.27 -26.35 -19.83
N THR A 69 18.18 -25.63 -20.11
CA THR A 69 17.56 -25.49 -21.41
C THR A 69 18.10 -24.20 -22.02
N SER A 70 18.33 -24.18 -23.34
CA SER A 70 18.96 -23.02 -24.02
C SER A 70 18.13 -21.73 -24.00
N ALA A 71 16.92 -21.74 -23.42
CA ALA A 71 16.03 -20.59 -23.32
C ALA A 71 15.95 -20.08 -21.88
N SER A 72 16.24 -18.79 -21.71
CA SER A 72 15.96 -18.04 -20.48
C SER A 72 14.59 -17.38 -20.59
N PHE A 73 13.75 -17.51 -19.57
CA PHE A 73 12.45 -16.87 -19.50
C PHE A 73 12.41 -15.86 -18.36
N GLY A 74 11.75 -14.74 -18.58
CA GLY A 74 11.52 -13.74 -17.55
C GLY A 74 10.30 -12.90 -17.89
N ASP A 75 9.67 -12.36 -16.86
CA ASP A 75 8.51 -11.49 -16.98
C ASP A 75 8.50 -10.48 -15.83
N ALA A 76 7.89 -9.33 -16.06
CA ALA A 76 7.73 -8.30 -15.05
C ALA A 76 6.42 -7.54 -15.25
N ILE A 77 5.75 -7.24 -14.14
CA ILE A 77 4.51 -6.48 -14.15
C ILE A 77 4.50 -5.44 -13.03
N GLU A 78 3.96 -4.27 -13.34
CA GLU A 78 3.68 -3.22 -12.36
C GLU A 78 2.18 -3.12 -12.10
N LEU A 79 1.82 -3.03 -10.82
CA LEU A 79 0.45 -2.79 -10.35
C LEU A 79 0.46 -1.57 -9.43
N SER A 80 -0.61 -0.78 -9.49
CA SER A 80 -0.82 0.38 -8.62
C SER A 80 -2.13 0.23 -7.86
N LEU A 81 -2.11 0.43 -6.54
CA LEU A 81 -3.28 0.39 -5.68
C LEU A 81 -3.43 1.72 -4.92
N PRO A 82 -4.65 2.28 -4.82
CA PRO A 82 -4.90 3.42 -3.96
C PRO A 82 -4.83 3.01 -2.49
N VAL A 83 -4.14 3.82 -1.69
CA VAL A 83 -4.12 3.78 -0.23
C VAL A 83 -4.94 4.96 0.26
N PHE A 84 -6.15 4.67 0.74
CA PHE A 84 -7.05 5.73 1.21
C PHE A 84 -6.61 6.26 2.57
N THR A 85 -6.97 7.51 2.84
CA THR A 85 -6.92 8.04 4.19
C THR A 85 -7.82 7.21 5.09
N PRO A 86 -7.49 7.06 6.39
CA PRO A 86 -8.37 6.41 7.35
C PRO A 86 -9.76 7.03 7.34
N ALA A 87 -10.79 6.20 7.56
CA ALA A 87 -12.15 6.71 7.65
C ALA A 87 -12.29 7.63 8.88
N THR A 88 -12.88 8.81 8.68
CA THR A 88 -13.20 9.72 9.78
C THR A 88 -14.18 9.04 10.73
N SER A 89 -13.75 8.82 11.98
CA SER A 89 -14.60 8.19 13.01
C SER A 89 -15.37 9.19 13.85
N GLU A 90 -14.91 10.44 13.92
CA GLU A 90 -15.51 11.50 14.74
C GLU A 90 -15.39 12.85 14.02
N ALA A 91 -16.49 13.62 14.01
CA ALA A 91 -16.55 14.97 13.45
C ALA A 91 -17.52 15.84 14.27
N PHE A 92 -17.16 17.10 14.46
CA PHE A 92 -17.97 18.07 15.20
C PHE A 92 -18.20 19.31 14.35
N ALA A 93 -19.37 19.92 14.50
CA ALA A 93 -19.68 21.20 13.90
C ALA A 93 -20.35 22.09 14.95
N THR A 94 -19.87 23.33 15.06
CA THR A 94 -20.47 24.38 15.88
C THR A 94 -20.97 25.47 14.95
N TYR A 95 -22.22 25.87 15.14
CA TYR A 95 -22.88 26.90 14.35
C TYR A 95 -23.30 28.04 15.27
N GLY A 96 -23.32 29.25 14.74
CA GLY A 96 -23.78 30.43 15.45
C GLY A 96 -23.80 31.65 14.55
N ASP A 97 -24.43 32.70 15.04
CA ASP A 97 -24.49 34.00 14.36
C ASP A 97 -23.47 34.96 14.98
N VAL A 98 -22.82 35.73 14.12
CA VAL A 98 -21.88 36.78 14.54
C VAL A 98 -22.57 38.13 14.31
N GLY A 99 -23.32 38.60 15.32
CA GLY A 99 -24.01 39.89 15.30
C GLY A 99 -23.48 40.85 16.35
N GLY A 100 -23.18 42.09 15.99
CA GLY A 100 -22.73 43.14 16.91
C GLY A 100 -21.22 43.43 16.87
N ALA A 101 -20.72 44.14 17.89
CA ALA A 101 -19.31 44.54 18.01
C ALA A 101 -18.47 43.59 18.89
N GLU A 102 -19.02 42.43 19.27
CA GLU A 102 -18.37 41.49 20.19
C GLU A 102 -17.36 40.58 19.50
N VAL A 103 -16.27 40.29 20.23
CA VAL A 103 -15.28 39.30 19.83
C VAL A 103 -15.71 37.93 20.34
N ILE A 104 -15.87 36.97 19.42
CA ILE A 104 -16.21 35.59 19.76
C ILE A 104 -14.94 34.77 19.93
N VAL A 105 -14.84 34.06 21.05
CA VAL A 105 -13.74 33.12 21.34
C VAL A 105 -14.32 31.71 21.43
N GLN A 106 -13.97 30.86 20.46
CA GLN A 106 -14.38 29.45 20.42
C GLN A 106 -13.19 28.54 20.77
N PRO A 107 -13.12 27.97 21.98
CA PRO A 107 -12.10 26.98 22.30
C PRO A 107 -12.32 25.71 21.47
N ILE A 108 -11.22 25.16 20.95
CA ILE A 108 -11.23 23.92 20.17
C ILE A 108 -10.42 22.88 20.93
N LYS A 109 -10.97 21.67 21.04
CA LYS A 109 -10.30 20.52 21.63
C LYS A 109 -10.09 19.47 20.56
N THR A 110 -8.85 19.02 20.38
CA THR A 110 -8.53 17.92 19.48
C THR A 110 -9.23 16.63 19.94
N PRO A 111 -9.83 15.86 19.03
CA PRO A 111 -10.36 14.53 19.35
C PRO A 111 -9.30 13.61 19.97
N LYS A 112 -9.74 12.58 20.69
CA LYS A 112 -8.84 11.56 21.23
C LYS A 112 -8.44 10.58 20.14
N ASP A 113 -7.31 9.89 20.31
CA ASP A 113 -6.85 8.81 19.43
C ASP A 113 -6.69 9.22 17.95
N VAL A 114 -6.34 10.49 17.71
CA VAL A 114 -6.13 11.03 16.36
C VAL A 114 -4.85 10.49 15.73
N ILE A 115 -4.91 10.21 14.43
CA ILE A 115 -3.70 10.00 13.61
C ILE A 115 -3.20 11.39 13.22
N PRO A 116 -2.03 11.87 13.69
CA PRO A 116 -1.65 13.28 13.59
C PRO A 116 -1.59 13.86 12.16
N GLN A 117 -1.49 12.99 11.16
CA GLN A 117 -1.39 13.35 9.74
C GLN A 117 -2.76 13.58 9.09
N PHE A 118 -3.87 13.24 9.76
CA PHE A 118 -5.22 13.31 9.22
C PHE A 118 -6.16 14.11 10.14
N GLY A 119 -7.02 14.93 9.52
CA GLY A 119 -7.99 15.78 10.20
C GLY A 119 -8.12 17.14 9.49
N GLU A 120 -9.19 17.86 9.79
CA GLU A 120 -9.44 19.19 9.26
C GLU A 120 -10.17 20.05 10.29
N LEU A 121 -9.81 21.33 10.37
CA LEU A 121 -10.61 22.37 10.99
C LEU A 121 -11.06 23.33 9.89
N SER A 122 -12.36 23.37 9.64
CA SER A 122 -12.95 24.24 8.63
C SER A 122 -13.87 25.26 9.31
N ILE A 123 -13.70 26.54 8.97
CA ILE A 123 -14.54 27.64 9.44
C ILE A 123 -15.17 28.27 8.21
N SER A 124 -16.50 28.34 8.20
CA SER A 124 -17.28 28.98 7.14
C SER A 124 -18.17 30.06 7.73
N THR A 125 -18.22 31.21 7.07
CA THR A 125 -19.06 32.34 7.43
C THR A 125 -19.89 32.75 6.22
N SER A 126 -21.17 33.04 6.44
CA SER A 126 -22.06 33.61 5.43
C SER A 126 -22.73 34.86 6.00
N SER A 127 -22.97 35.86 5.16
CA SER A 127 -23.79 37.01 5.52
C SER A 127 -25.25 36.73 5.14
N THR A 128 -26.17 37.10 6.03
CA THR A 128 -27.61 37.21 5.74
C THR A 128 -27.98 38.64 5.41
#